data_AF-A0A2A4QCY5-F1
#
_entry.id   AF-A0A2A4QCY5-F1
#
_cell.length_a   1.000
_cell.length_b   1.000
_cell.length_c   1.000
_cell.angle_alpha   90.00
_cell.angle_beta   90.00
_cell.angle_gamma   90.00
#
_symmetry.space_group_name_H-M   'P 1'
#
loop_
_entity.id
_entity.type
_entity.pdbx_description
1 polymer ?
#
loop_
_entity_poly.entity_id
_entity_poly.type
_entity_poly.pdbx_seq_one_letter_code
_entity_poly.pdbx_strand_id
1 'polypeptide(L)'
;AEGMFTFTFEGADNYRIASALHIPIITGLDKSLQGTAIQYMNERGFCSIAFEGGPLGVEKSVSIHEAGVWLLLEATGCIDKSRIPNYEQHRALMVSSAENFPKISELIYVHNIVASDQFKMNPGYVNFQNITEGEVLGVDVSGEVLSPHSGYIMMPLYQTLGDEGFFITR
;
A
#
# COMPACT_ATOMS: atom_id res chain seq x y z
N ALA A 1 -0.98 -10.95 -4.00
CA ALA A 1 -1.09 -9.55 -4.46
C ALA A 1 0.31 -9.02 -4.67
N GLU A 2 0.65 -8.67 -5.91
CA GLU A 2 1.93 -8.07 -6.22
C GLU A 2 1.79 -6.56 -6.10
N GLY A 3 2.55 -5.94 -5.21
CA GLY A 3 2.56 -4.49 -5.03
C GLY A 3 3.44 -4.12 -3.86
N MET A 4 4.21 -3.06 -4.04
CA MET A 4 5.09 -2.51 -3.02
C MET A 4 4.72 -1.05 -2.86
N PHE A 5 4.30 -0.65 -1.67
CA PHE A 5 3.82 0.70 -1.38
C PHE A 5 3.87 0.98 0.12
N THR A 6 3.68 2.25 0.46
CA THR A 6 3.50 2.69 1.84
C THR A 6 2.14 3.31 2.04
N PHE A 7 1.60 3.11 3.22
CA PHE A 7 0.42 3.77 3.74
C PHE A 7 0.87 4.74 4.83
N THR A 8 0.45 6.01 4.76
CA THR A 8 0.73 6.98 5.82
C THR A 8 -0.33 8.06 5.95
N PHE A 9 -0.30 8.76 7.09
CA PHE A 9 -1.16 9.90 7.40
C PHE A 9 -0.54 11.20 6.90
N GLU A 10 -1.35 12.25 6.76
CA GLU A 10 -0.83 13.56 6.40
C GLU A 10 0.18 14.06 7.44
N GLY A 11 1.30 14.64 6.96
CA GLY A 11 2.31 15.23 7.84
C GLY A 11 3.68 15.26 7.18
N ALA A 12 4.44 16.33 7.43
CA ALA A 12 5.76 16.50 6.84
C ALA A 12 6.74 15.38 7.21
N ASP A 13 6.73 14.94 8.47
CA ASP A 13 7.59 13.84 8.93
C ASP A 13 7.18 12.49 8.34
N ASN A 14 5.88 12.21 8.30
CA ASN A 14 5.33 11.02 7.66
C ASN A 14 5.76 10.92 6.19
N TYR A 15 5.58 12.01 5.43
CA TYR A 15 6.00 12.08 4.03
C TYR A 15 7.50 11.98 3.85
N ARG A 16 8.29 12.62 4.72
CA ARG A 16 9.76 12.53 4.69
C ARG A 16 10.23 11.09 4.89
N ILE A 17 9.70 10.40 5.91
CA ILE A 17 10.08 9.03 6.22
C ILE A 17 9.58 8.05 5.15
N ALA A 18 8.33 8.16 4.70
CA ALA A 18 7.80 7.32 3.63
C ALA A 18 8.57 7.51 2.30
N SER A 19 8.96 8.76 1.96
CA SER A 19 9.72 9.05 0.73
C SER A 19 11.12 8.46 0.71
N ALA A 20 11.71 8.14 1.87
CA ALA A 20 13.02 7.51 1.96
C ALA A 20 13.02 6.08 1.40
N LEU A 21 11.85 5.42 1.37
CA LEU A 21 11.71 4.10 0.78
C LEU A 21 11.75 4.11 -0.75
N HIS A 22 11.50 5.26 -1.40
CA HIS A 22 11.45 5.39 -2.87
C HIS A 22 10.40 4.53 -3.56
N ILE A 23 9.28 4.29 -2.87
CA ILE A 23 8.12 3.51 -3.36
C ILE A 23 6.86 4.37 -3.28
N PRO A 24 5.74 3.96 -3.93
CA PRO A 24 4.49 4.68 -3.86
C PRO A 24 4.04 4.97 -2.43
N ILE A 25 3.53 6.17 -2.21
CA ILE A 25 2.95 6.63 -0.94
C ILE A 25 1.45 6.79 -1.13
N ILE A 26 0.67 6.07 -0.35
CA ILE A 26 -0.78 6.16 -0.33
C ILE A 26 -1.21 6.96 0.90
N THR A 27 -1.93 8.05 0.66
CA THR A 27 -2.46 8.95 1.68
C THR A 27 -3.97 8.78 1.83
N GLY A 28 -4.60 9.52 2.76
CA GLY A 28 -6.06 9.51 2.92
C GLY A 28 -6.61 8.34 3.74
N LEU A 29 -5.76 7.67 4.51
CA LEU A 29 -6.10 6.52 5.34
C LEU A 29 -7.05 6.82 6.50
N ASP A 30 -7.13 8.09 6.90
CA ASP A 30 -8.06 8.57 7.93
C ASP A 30 -9.51 8.15 7.64
N LYS A 31 -9.83 7.99 6.35
CA LYS A 31 -11.17 7.67 5.86
C LYS A 31 -11.50 6.17 5.96
N SER A 32 -10.53 5.29 6.20
CA SER A 32 -10.72 3.84 6.06
C SER A 32 -10.10 2.95 7.12
N LEU A 33 -8.98 3.32 7.74
CA LEU A 33 -8.28 2.46 8.70
C LEU A 33 -8.67 2.79 10.14
N GLN A 34 -9.78 2.23 10.61
CA GLN A 34 -10.13 2.29 12.03
C GLN A 34 -9.54 1.12 12.81
N GLY A 35 -8.97 1.40 13.98
CA GLY A 35 -8.49 0.39 14.92
C GLY A 35 -7.12 -0.21 14.57
N THR A 36 -6.38 0.41 13.64
CA THR A 36 -5.07 -0.09 13.24
C THR A 36 -3.93 0.38 14.13
N ALA A 37 -2.85 -0.40 14.22
CA ALA A 37 -1.67 -0.02 14.99
C ALA A 37 -1.04 1.29 14.50
N ILE A 38 -1.05 1.54 13.18
CA ILE A 38 -0.53 2.78 12.61
C ILE A 38 -1.37 3.99 13.04
N GLN A 39 -2.71 3.86 13.07
CA GLN A 39 -3.60 4.92 13.54
C GLN A 39 -3.35 5.21 15.01
N TYR A 40 -3.28 4.17 15.84
CA TYR A 40 -3.03 4.29 17.26
C TYR A 40 -1.73 5.05 17.58
N MET A 41 -0.66 4.79 16.81
CA MET A 41 0.63 5.48 16.94
C MET A 41 0.56 6.92 16.44
N ASN A 42 -0.09 7.15 15.29
CA ASN A 42 -0.25 8.49 14.71
C ASN A 42 -1.01 9.44 15.64
N GLU A 43 -2.11 8.97 16.24
CA GLU A 43 -2.91 9.74 17.22
C GLU A 43 -2.13 10.13 18.48
N ARG A 44 -1.00 9.48 18.75
CA ARG A 44 -0.08 9.79 19.87
C ARG A 44 1.08 10.70 19.46
N GLY A 45 1.07 11.19 18.22
CA GLY A 45 2.09 12.08 17.69
C GLY A 45 3.34 11.37 17.20
N PHE A 46 3.31 10.04 17.01
CA PHE A 46 4.42 9.31 16.38
C PHE A 46 4.28 9.33 14.86
N CYS A 47 5.41 9.52 14.17
CA CYS A 47 5.51 9.25 12.75
C CYS A 47 5.16 7.79 12.48
N SER A 48 4.16 7.55 11.61
CA SER A 48 3.55 6.23 11.44
C SER A 48 3.38 5.91 9.96
N ILE A 49 4.04 4.84 9.53
CA ILE A 49 3.92 4.29 8.17
C ILE A 49 3.60 2.80 8.26
N ALA A 50 2.79 2.29 7.34
CA ALA A 50 2.76 0.86 7.02
C ALA A 50 3.52 0.66 5.71
N PHE A 51 4.40 -0.33 5.68
CA PHE A 51 5.20 -0.67 4.51
C PHE A 51 4.82 -2.07 4.03
N GLU A 52 4.24 -2.14 2.85
CA GLU A 52 3.92 -3.38 2.16
C GLU A 52 5.04 -3.71 1.17
N GLY A 53 5.82 -4.75 1.44
CA GLY A 53 6.93 -5.22 0.59
C GLY A 53 6.59 -6.42 -0.30
N GLY A 54 5.30 -6.73 -0.45
CA GLY A 54 4.79 -7.87 -1.23
C GLY A 54 4.57 -9.16 -0.41
N PRO A 55 4.26 -10.28 -1.08
CA PRO A 55 3.79 -11.50 -0.42
C PRO A 55 4.81 -12.15 0.53
N LEU A 56 4.30 -12.74 1.62
CA LEU A 56 5.11 -13.50 2.56
C LEU A 56 5.76 -14.72 1.89
N GLY A 57 7.03 -14.99 2.23
CA GLY A 57 7.77 -16.16 1.76
C GLY A 57 8.34 -16.05 0.35
N VAL A 58 8.15 -14.93 -0.34
CA VAL A 58 8.79 -14.66 -1.65
C VAL A 58 10.17 -14.06 -1.43
N GLU A 59 11.21 -14.66 -2.02
CA GLU A 59 12.61 -14.21 -1.87
C GLU A 59 12.79 -12.72 -2.18
N LYS A 60 12.19 -12.24 -3.28
CA LYS A 60 12.21 -10.81 -3.64
C LYS A 60 11.59 -9.93 -2.55
N SER A 61 10.50 -10.38 -1.92
CA SER A 61 9.85 -9.64 -0.84
C SER A 61 10.73 -9.59 0.41
N VAL A 62 11.50 -10.64 0.72
CA VAL A 62 12.49 -10.59 1.82
C VAL A 62 13.53 -9.50 1.55
N SER A 63 14.10 -9.45 0.34
CA SER A 63 15.09 -8.43 -0.05
C SER A 63 14.51 -7.01 -0.03
N ILE A 64 13.25 -6.84 -0.43
CA ILE A 64 12.53 -5.56 -0.37
C ILE A 64 12.34 -5.10 1.08
N HIS A 65 11.91 -6.00 1.98
CA HIS A 65 11.74 -5.64 3.38
C HIS A 65 13.07 -5.31 4.05
N GLU A 66 14.13 -6.08 3.77
CA GLU A 66 15.48 -5.78 4.27
C GLU A 66 15.95 -4.40 3.80
N ALA A 67 15.85 -4.12 2.49
CA ALA A 67 16.20 -2.82 1.93
C ALA A 67 15.41 -1.69 2.58
N GLY A 68 14.10 -1.87 2.76
CA GLY A 68 13.25 -0.87 3.39
C GLY A 68 13.62 -0.59 4.85
N VAL A 69 13.94 -1.63 5.64
CA VAL A 69 14.40 -1.46 7.02
C VAL A 69 15.71 -0.67 7.07
N TRP A 70 16.67 -0.97 6.21
CA TRP A 70 17.93 -0.21 6.15
C TRP A 70 17.71 1.27 5.83
N LEU A 71 16.87 1.56 4.82
CA LEU A 71 16.56 2.94 4.41
C LEU A 71 15.79 3.70 5.51
N LEU A 72 14.89 3.04 6.24
CA LEU A 72 14.17 3.66 7.35
C LEU A 72 15.07 3.94 8.56
N LEU A 73 16.00 3.03 8.87
CA LEU A 73 16.99 3.27 9.93
C LEU A 73 17.89 4.46 9.61
N GLU A 74 18.27 4.64 8.34
CA GLU A 74 19.02 5.82 7.88
C GLU A 74 18.17 7.10 7.98
N ALA A 75 16.96 7.07 7.42
CA ALA A 75 16.07 8.23 7.38
C ALA A 75 15.62 8.72 8.77
N THR A 76 15.64 7.84 9.76
CA THR A 76 15.35 8.16 11.17
C THR A 76 16.60 8.52 11.97
N GLY A 77 17.80 8.45 11.37
CA GLY A 77 19.07 8.76 12.03
C GLY A 77 19.56 7.67 12.99
N CYS A 78 18.96 6.48 12.97
CA CYS A 78 19.40 5.34 13.79
C CYS A 78 20.75 4.77 13.34
N ILE A 79 21.08 4.90 12.05
CA ILE A 79 22.36 4.47 11.48
C ILE A 79 22.82 5.46 10.41
N ASP A 80 24.12 5.73 10.36
CA ASP A 80 24.71 6.53 9.28
C ASP A 80 24.77 5.72 7.97
N LYS A 81 24.50 6.37 6.83
CA LYS A 81 24.56 5.76 5.49
C LYS A 81 25.86 5.00 5.24
N SER A 82 27.00 5.49 5.71
CA SER A 82 28.32 4.85 5.50
C SER A 82 28.46 3.49 6.19
N ARG A 83 27.59 3.19 7.17
CA ARG A 83 27.57 1.93 7.91
C ARG A 83 26.58 0.91 7.35
N ILE A 84 25.77 1.28 6.35
CA ILE A 84 24.83 0.37 5.71
C ILE A 84 25.57 -0.39 4.61
N PRO A 85 25.70 -1.73 4.71
CA PRO A 85 26.30 -2.52 3.64
C PRO A 85 25.46 -2.38 2.38
N ASN A 86 26.11 -2.26 1.22
CA ASN A 86 25.43 -2.24 -0.09
C ASN A 86 24.30 -1.21 -0.22
N TYR A 87 24.38 -0.06 0.47
CA TYR A 87 23.32 0.96 0.49
C TYR A 87 22.73 1.29 -0.90
N GLU A 88 23.59 1.51 -1.89
CA GLU A 88 23.13 1.87 -3.25
C GLU A 88 22.38 0.70 -3.94
N GLN A 89 22.66 -0.56 -3.59
CA GLN A 89 21.91 -1.70 -4.10
C GLN A 89 20.52 -1.77 -3.48
N HIS A 90 20.39 -1.54 -2.16
CA HIS A 90 19.08 -1.44 -1.50
C HIS A 90 18.25 -0.31 -2.14
N ARG A 91 18.85 0.87 -2.33
CA ARG A 91 18.20 2.00 -2.98
C ARG A 91 17.75 1.67 -4.42
N ALA A 92 18.63 1.08 -5.22
CA ALA A 92 18.31 0.71 -6.59
C ALA A 92 17.20 -0.35 -6.67
N LEU A 93 17.18 -1.32 -5.76
CA LEU A 93 16.11 -2.32 -5.66
C LEU A 93 14.74 -1.68 -5.43
N MET A 94 14.66 -0.72 -4.50
CA MET A 94 13.40 -0.04 -4.21
C MET A 94 12.93 0.81 -5.39
N VAL A 95 13.82 1.61 -5.99
CA VAL A 95 13.49 2.46 -7.14
C VAL A 95 13.00 1.64 -8.34
N SER A 96 13.73 0.59 -8.71
CA SER A 96 13.36 -0.28 -9.85
C SER A 96 12.07 -1.06 -9.61
N SER A 97 11.77 -1.39 -8.35
CA SER A 97 10.51 -2.06 -8.01
C SER A 97 9.31 -1.11 -8.01
N ALA A 98 9.52 0.21 -8.11
CA ALA A 98 8.49 1.24 -8.10
C ALA A 98 8.31 1.99 -9.44
N GLU A 99 9.10 1.68 -10.46
CA GLU A 99 9.28 2.52 -11.67
C GLU A 99 7.97 2.84 -12.43
N ASN A 100 6.98 1.95 -12.38
CA ASN A 100 5.72 2.08 -13.14
C ASN A 100 4.53 2.53 -12.30
N PHE A 101 4.75 2.93 -11.05
CA PHE A 101 3.68 3.30 -10.13
C PHE A 101 3.69 4.80 -9.82
N PRO A 102 2.52 5.40 -9.54
CA PRO A 102 2.46 6.77 -9.05
C PRO A 102 3.30 6.93 -7.78
N LYS A 103 4.02 8.06 -7.67
CA LYS A 103 4.83 8.34 -6.47
C LYS A 103 3.97 8.57 -5.24
N ILE A 104 2.86 9.28 -5.41
CA ILE A 104 1.89 9.58 -4.35
C ILE A 104 0.51 9.39 -4.96
N SER A 105 -0.37 8.70 -4.25
CA SER A 105 -1.79 8.57 -4.59
C SER A 105 -2.65 8.80 -3.35
N GLU A 106 -3.82 9.37 -3.54
CA GLU A 106 -4.80 9.56 -2.47
C GLU A 106 -5.79 8.40 -2.48
N LEU A 107 -6.04 7.78 -1.33
CA LEU A 107 -7.14 6.85 -1.15
C LEU A 107 -8.49 7.59 -1.20
N ILE A 108 -9.32 7.21 -2.17
CA ILE A 108 -10.62 7.86 -2.40
C ILE A 108 -11.81 6.95 -2.12
N TYR A 109 -11.62 5.62 -2.12
CA TYR A 109 -12.69 4.67 -1.86
C TYR A 109 -12.18 3.35 -1.29
N VAL A 110 -12.96 2.77 -0.37
CA VAL A 110 -12.77 1.43 0.17
C VAL A 110 -14.06 0.66 0.04
N HIS A 111 -13.98 -0.48 -0.65
CA HIS A 111 -15.08 -1.41 -0.75
C HIS A 111 -15.05 -2.37 0.43
N ASN A 112 -15.81 -2.07 1.48
CA ASN A 112 -15.94 -3.00 2.61
C ASN A 112 -16.89 -4.14 2.23
N ILE A 113 -16.56 -5.34 2.67
CA ILE A 113 -17.32 -6.56 2.46
C ILE A 113 -17.57 -7.26 3.79
N VAL A 114 -18.65 -8.02 3.86
CA VAL A 114 -18.90 -8.97 4.95
C VAL A 114 -19.06 -10.38 4.39
N ALA A 115 -18.89 -11.40 5.23
CA ALA A 115 -18.95 -12.79 4.80
C ALA A 115 -20.26 -13.18 4.09
N SER A 116 -21.37 -12.51 4.39
CA SER A 116 -22.66 -12.73 3.72
C SER A 116 -22.72 -12.22 2.29
N ASP A 117 -21.85 -11.28 1.90
CA ASP A 117 -21.86 -10.70 0.56
C ASP A 117 -21.39 -11.71 -0.49
N GLN A 118 -20.63 -12.73 -0.08
CA GLN A 118 -20.01 -13.72 -0.99
C GLN A 118 -19.25 -13.05 -2.14
N PHE A 119 -18.69 -11.87 -1.86
CA PHE A 119 -18.02 -11.05 -2.85
C PHE A 119 -16.84 -11.79 -3.46
N LYS A 120 -16.74 -11.72 -4.79
CA LYS A 120 -15.65 -12.28 -5.57
C LYS A 120 -15.19 -11.26 -6.60
N MET A 121 -13.93 -10.89 -6.50
CA MET A 121 -13.28 -10.10 -7.54
C MET A 121 -13.24 -10.87 -8.86
N ASN A 122 -13.43 -10.17 -9.97
CA ASN A 122 -13.12 -10.73 -11.28
C ASN A 122 -11.60 -11.03 -11.36
N PRO A 123 -11.21 -12.13 -12.03
CA PRO A 123 -9.81 -12.50 -12.12
C PRO A 123 -9.02 -11.50 -12.99
N GLY A 124 -7.73 -11.34 -12.69
CA GLY A 124 -6.80 -10.57 -13.51
C GLY A 124 -6.47 -9.17 -12.98
N TYR A 125 -7.17 -8.67 -11.96
CA TYR A 125 -6.80 -7.40 -11.33
C TYR A 125 -5.52 -7.50 -10.51
N VAL A 126 -4.63 -6.51 -10.72
CA VAL A 126 -3.39 -6.32 -9.98
C VAL A 126 -3.34 -4.94 -9.34
N ASN A 127 -2.46 -4.73 -8.36
CA ASN A 127 -2.29 -3.41 -7.75
C ASN A 127 -1.87 -2.37 -8.78
N PHE A 128 -2.37 -1.15 -8.63
CA PHE A 128 -2.12 -0.02 -9.52
C PHE A 128 -2.59 -0.23 -10.97
N GLN A 129 -3.52 -1.15 -11.20
CA GLN A 129 -4.20 -1.24 -12.48
C GLN A 129 -5.25 -0.11 -12.61
N ASN A 130 -5.26 0.56 -13.76
CA ASN A 130 -6.31 1.55 -14.05
C ASN A 130 -7.67 0.85 -14.18
N ILE A 131 -8.68 1.45 -13.57
CA ILE A 131 -10.09 1.08 -13.68
C ILE A 131 -10.92 2.32 -14.05
N THR A 132 -12.05 2.11 -14.70
CA THR A 132 -13.00 3.18 -15.05
C THR A 132 -14.25 3.16 -14.17
N GLU A 133 -14.85 4.33 -13.98
CA GLU A 133 -16.15 4.42 -13.31
C GLU A 133 -17.20 3.62 -14.10
N GLY A 134 -17.97 2.80 -13.38
CA GLY A 134 -18.94 1.87 -13.96
C GLY A 134 -18.37 0.55 -14.47
N GLU A 135 -17.05 0.31 -14.35
CA GLU A 135 -16.45 -0.99 -14.67
C GLU A 135 -16.90 -2.09 -13.71
N VAL A 136 -17.24 -3.28 -14.21
CA VAL A 136 -17.61 -4.44 -13.39
C VAL A 136 -16.34 -5.07 -12.79
N LEU A 137 -16.10 -4.79 -11.51
CA LEU A 137 -14.90 -5.24 -10.79
C LEU A 137 -15.06 -6.65 -10.22
N GLY A 138 -16.28 -7.06 -9.92
CA GLY A 138 -16.57 -8.35 -9.32
C GLY A 138 -18.07 -8.59 -9.20
N VAL A 139 -18.42 -9.62 -8.43
CA VAL A 139 -19.80 -10.01 -8.17
C VAL A 139 -20.01 -10.33 -6.70
N ASP A 140 -21.19 -10.01 -6.18
CA ASP A 140 -21.66 -10.38 -4.85
C ASP A 140 -23.05 -11.05 -4.95
N VAL A 141 -23.70 -11.32 -3.81
CA VAL A 141 -25.07 -11.86 -3.79
C VAL A 141 -26.13 -10.95 -4.40
N SER A 142 -25.86 -9.66 -4.52
CA SER A 142 -26.76 -8.64 -5.07
C SER A 142 -26.55 -8.42 -6.59
N GLY A 143 -25.45 -8.92 -7.15
CA GLY A 143 -25.16 -8.89 -8.58
C GLY A 143 -23.76 -8.35 -8.87
N GLU A 144 -23.66 -7.49 -9.89
CA GLU A 144 -22.39 -6.87 -10.31
C GLU A 144 -21.97 -5.76 -9.34
N VAL A 145 -20.70 -5.78 -8.94
CA VAL A 145 -20.08 -4.70 -8.17
C VAL A 145 -19.33 -3.80 -9.13
N LEU A 146 -19.85 -2.58 -9.31
CA LEU A 146 -19.31 -1.58 -10.20
C LEU A 146 -18.30 -0.67 -9.49
N SER A 147 -17.29 -0.21 -10.22
CA SER A 147 -16.40 0.82 -9.71
C SER A 147 -17.13 2.16 -9.56
N PRO A 148 -17.18 2.78 -8.36
CA PRO A 148 -17.80 4.09 -8.19
C PRO A 148 -16.95 5.25 -8.75
N HIS A 149 -15.67 5.02 -9.04
CA HIS A 149 -14.73 6.04 -9.48
C HIS A 149 -13.73 5.49 -10.50
N SER A 150 -13.20 6.36 -11.36
CA SER A 150 -12.01 6.02 -12.16
C SER A 150 -10.75 6.23 -11.32
N GLY A 151 -9.74 5.37 -11.47
CA GLY A 151 -8.51 5.46 -10.70
C GLY A 151 -7.69 4.18 -10.74
N TYR A 152 -6.87 3.98 -9.72
CA TYR A 152 -6.05 2.78 -9.55
C TYR A 152 -6.65 1.84 -8.51
N ILE A 153 -6.87 0.59 -8.90
CA ILE A 153 -7.30 -0.44 -7.95
C ILE A 153 -6.13 -0.94 -7.11
N MET A 154 -6.38 -1.18 -5.82
CA MET A 154 -5.41 -1.77 -4.90
C MET A 154 -6.02 -2.87 -4.03
N MET A 155 -5.15 -3.76 -3.58
CA MET A 155 -5.41 -4.95 -2.78
C MET A 155 -6.58 -5.83 -3.31
N PRO A 156 -6.66 -6.14 -4.62
CA PRO A 156 -7.84 -6.79 -5.23
C PRO A 156 -8.00 -8.28 -4.90
N LEU A 157 -7.18 -8.87 -4.04
CA LEU A 157 -7.13 -10.31 -3.75
C LEU A 157 -7.20 -10.65 -2.26
N TYR A 158 -7.54 -9.69 -1.38
CA TYR A 158 -7.47 -9.87 0.09
C TYR A 158 -8.81 -10.23 0.75
N GLN A 159 -9.84 -10.54 -0.03
CA GLN A 159 -11.23 -10.69 0.45
C GLN A 159 -11.44 -11.83 1.45
N THR A 160 -10.54 -12.82 1.46
CA THR A 160 -10.59 -13.94 2.41
C THR A 160 -9.80 -13.68 3.70
N LEU A 161 -9.11 -12.55 3.79
CA LEU A 161 -8.16 -12.21 4.86
C LEU A 161 -8.57 -10.99 5.69
N GLY A 162 -9.62 -10.26 5.29
CA GLY A 162 -10.07 -9.05 5.95
C GLY A 162 -11.49 -8.65 5.54
N ASP A 163 -11.91 -7.47 6.00
CA ASP A 163 -13.24 -6.90 5.73
C ASP A 163 -13.20 -5.95 4.51
N GLU A 164 -12.06 -5.84 3.84
CA GLU A 164 -11.86 -5.00 2.67
C GLU A 164 -11.77 -5.82 1.37
N GLY A 165 -12.67 -5.55 0.43
CA GLY A 165 -12.70 -6.17 -0.88
C GLY A 165 -11.64 -5.62 -1.84
N PHE A 166 -11.59 -4.29 -1.96
CA PHE A 166 -10.58 -3.55 -2.73
C PHE A 166 -10.57 -2.07 -2.35
N PHE A 167 -9.55 -1.35 -2.80
CA PHE A 167 -9.39 0.10 -2.63
C PHE A 167 -9.28 0.77 -4.00
N ILE A 168 -9.69 2.05 -4.09
CA ILE A 168 -9.44 2.90 -5.27
C ILE A 168 -8.64 4.12 -4.83
N THR A 169 -7.58 4.40 -5.58
CA THR A 169 -6.73 5.58 -5.39
C THR A 169 -6.70 6.46 -6.64
N ARG A 170 -6.36 7.74 -6.47
CA ARG A 170 -6.20 8.73 -7.55
C ARG A 170 -4.82 9.40 -7.49
#